data_AF-A0A3C7W3S3-F1
#
_entry.id   AF-A0A3C7W3S3-F1
#
_cell.length_a   1.000
_cell.length_b   1.000
_cell.length_c   1.000
_cell.angle_alpha   90.00
_cell.angle_beta   90.00
_cell.angle_gamma   90.00
#
_symmetry.space_group_name_H-M   'P 1'
#
loop_
_entity.id
_entity.type
_entity.pdbx_description
1 polymer ?
#
loop_
_entity_poly.entity_id
_entity_poly.type
_entity_poly.pdbx_seq_one_letter_code
_entity_poly.pdbx_strand_id
1 'polypeptide(L)'
;MSTQLQPIDQMAPGANLAAYVQAVASIPVLSAEREQELARQLHYQNDVQAARELVMSHLRFVVHIARSYSGYGLAEADLIQEG
;
A
#
# COMPACT_ATOMS: atom_id res chain seq x y z
N MET A 1 4.06 20.09 18.10
CA MET A 1 4.82 18.92 17.64
C MET A 1 4.07 17.66 18.04
N SER A 2 3.00 17.36 17.34
CA SER A 2 2.21 16.14 17.50
C SER A 2 2.32 15.37 16.19
N THR A 3 3.40 14.62 16.03
CA THR A 3 3.52 13.59 15.00
C THR A 3 2.62 12.44 15.43
N GLN A 4 1.30 12.65 15.36
CA GLN A 4 0.35 11.55 15.38
C GLN A 4 0.54 10.82 14.07
N LEU A 5 1.28 9.72 14.11
CA LEU A 5 1.08 8.63 13.16
C LEU A 5 -0.43 8.36 13.22
N GLN A 6 -1.17 8.71 12.16
CA GLN A 6 -2.54 8.24 12.05
C GLN A 6 -2.51 6.72 12.27
N PRO A 7 -3.46 6.15 13.03
CA PRO A 7 -3.36 4.75 13.42
C PRO A 7 -3.50 3.91 12.15
N ILE A 8 -2.37 3.41 11.65
CA ILE A 8 -2.30 2.40 10.59
C ILE A 8 -2.94 1.08 11.09
N ASP A 9 -3.29 1.00 12.38
CA ASP A 9 -4.04 -0.08 13.01
C ASP A 9 -5.41 -0.33 12.36
N GLN A 10 -6.01 0.68 11.72
CA GLN A 10 -7.25 0.51 10.91
C GLN A 10 -6.99 0.05 9.47
N MET A 11 -5.72 -0.08 9.07
CA MET A 11 -5.27 -0.48 7.73
C MET A 11 -4.68 -1.90 7.72
N ALA A 12 -5.06 -2.75 8.67
CA ALA A 12 -4.79 -4.18 8.57
C ALA A 12 -5.92 -4.85 7.77
N PRO A 13 -5.64 -5.51 6.63
CA PRO A 13 -6.68 -6.17 5.82
C PRO A 13 -7.43 -7.27 6.60
N GLY A 14 -6.80 -7.86 7.62
CA GLY A 14 -7.42 -8.87 8.50
C GLY A 14 -8.42 -8.33 9.53
N ALA A 15 -8.40 -7.03 9.85
CA ALA A 15 -9.33 -6.43 10.83
C ALA A 15 -10.63 -5.97 10.16
N ASN A 16 -10.53 -5.26 9.03
CA ASN A 16 -11.66 -4.85 8.23
C ASN A 16 -11.22 -4.64 6.77
N LEU A 17 -11.35 -5.70 5.97
CA LEU A 17 -10.95 -5.70 4.56
C LEU A 17 -11.63 -4.59 3.75
N ALA A 18 -12.91 -4.31 4.00
CA ALA A 18 -13.65 -3.28 3.27
C ALA A 18 -13.10 -1.88 3.55
N ALA A 19 -12.84 -1.56 4.82
CA ALA A 19 -12.22 -0.30 5.21
C ALA A 19 -10.79 -0.16 4.67
N TYR A 20 -10.01 -1.25 4.71
CA TYR A 20 -8.66 -1.29 4.14
C TYR A 20 -8.66 -0.96 2.65
N VAL A 21 -9.50 -1.66 1.87
CA VAL A 21 -9.63 -1.44 0.42
C VAL A 21 -10.04 -0.01 0.11
N GLN A 22 -10.98 0.55 0.87
CA GLN A 22 -11.41 1.94 0.69
C GLN A 22 -10.27 2.93 0.98
N ALA A 23 -9.52 2.69 2.06
CA ALA A 23 -8.38 3.53 2.42
C ALA A 23 -7.28 3.48 1.33
N VAL A 24 -6.93 2.29 0.87
CA VAL A 24 -5.94 2.10 -0.21
C VAL A 24 -6.38 2.74 -1.53
N ALA A 25 -7.67 2.63 -1.88
CA ALA A 25 -8.21 3.25 -3.09
C ALA A 25 -8.15 4.79 -3.06
N SER A 26 -8.10 5.39 -1.86
CA SER A 26 -8.00 6.86 -1.69
C SER A 26 -6.59 7.41 -1.88
N ILE A 27 -5.56 6.56 -1.85
CA ILE A 27 -4.16 6.98 -2.00
C ILE A 27 -3.93 7.44 -3.45
N PRO A 28 -3.42 8.65 -3.72
CA PRO A 28 -3.16 9.13 -5.08
C PRO A 28 -2.17 8.25 -5.85
N VAL A 29 -2.33 8.16 -7.17
CA VAL A 29 -1.32 7.55 -8.05
C VAL A 29 -0.17 8.52 -8.23
N LEU A 30 1.05 8.00 -8.23
CA LEU A 30 2.23 8.77 -8.57
C LEU A 30 2.29 9.06 -10.07
N SER A 31 2.82 10.21 -10.45
CA SER A 31 3.29 10.40 -11.82
C SER A 31 4.58 9.61 -12.03
N ALA A 32 4.91 9.28 -13.27
CA ALA A 32 6.14 8.56 -13.60
C ALA A 32 7.39 9.32 -13.13
N GLU A 33 7.37 10.65 -13.21
CA GLU A 33 8.47 11.50 -12.76
C GLU A 33 8.66 11.43 -11.25
N ARG A 34 7.56 11.46 -10.48
CA ARG A 34 7.59 11.37 -9.02
C ARG A 34 8.03 9.98 -8.56
N GLU A 35 7.55 8.93 -9.21
CA GLU A 35 7.98 7.56 -8.93
C GLU A 35 9.50 7.40 -9.15
N GLN A 36 10.01 7.94 -10.25
CA GLN A 36 11.45 7.91 -10.54
C GLN A 36 12.26 8.73 -9.53
N GLU A 37 11.74 9.87 -9.07
CA GLU A 37 12.36 10.66 -8.01
C GLU A 37 12.47 9.87 -6.71
N LEU A 38 11.37 9.29 -6.25
CA LEU A 38 11.32 8.49 -5.02
C LEU A 38 12.24 7.28 -5.09
N ALA A 39 12.28 6.59 -6.24
CA ALA A 39 13.16 5.45 -6.45
C ALA A 39 14.64 5.85 -6.35
N ARG A 40 15.02 7.01 -6.90
CA ARG A 40 16.38 7.55 -6.74
C ARG A 40 16.68 7.94 -5.29
N GLN A 41 15.76 8.59 -4.60
CA GLN A 41 15.93 8.96 -3.18
C GLN A 41 16.14 7.71 -2.32
N LEU A 42 15.32 6.68 -2.51
CA LEU A 42 15.48 5.39 -1.84
C LEU A 42 16.86 4.78 -2.17
N HIS A 43 17.23 4.69 -3.45
CA HIS A 43 18.46 4.00 -3.86
C HIS A 43 19.74 4.72 -3.41
N TYR A 44 19.82 6.03 -3.60
CA TYR A 44 21.05 6.79 -3.35
C TYR A 44 21.16 7.32 -1.92
N GLN A 45 20.02 7.52 -1.23
CA GLN A 45 19.99 8.17 0.09
C GLN A 45 19.43 7.24 1.18
N ASN A 46 19.00 6.02 0.84
CA ASN A 46 18.32 5.10 1.75
C ASN A 46 17.10 5.75 2.43
N ASP A 47 16.38 6.61 1.70
CA ASP A 47 15.23 7.31 2.25
C ASP A 47 14.04 6.35 2.45
N VAL A 48 13.79 6.01 3.73
CA VAL A 48 12.69 5.13 4.15
C VAL A 48 11.31 5.77 3.90
N GLN A 49 11.22 7.10 3.91
CA GLN A 49 9.96 7.78 3.57
C GLN A 49 9.68 7.66 2.08
N ALA A 50 10.72 7.72 1.23
CA ALA A 50 10.55 7.48 -0.20
C ALA A 50 10.08 6.05 -0.48
N ALA A 51 10.64 5.05 0.22
CA ALA A 51 10.14 3.67 0.16
C ALA A 51 8.68 3.56 0.59
N ARG A 52 8.31 4.20 1.70
CA ARG A 52 6.93 4.20 2.20
C ARG A 52 5.96 4.79 1.18
N GLU A 53 6.28 5.93 0.58
CA GLU A 53 5.42 6.58 -0.42
C GLU A 53 5.24 5.69 -1.65
N LEU A 54 6.32 5.08 -2.15
CA LEU A 54 6.28 4.11 -3.25
C LEU A 54 5.39 2.91 -2.93
N VAL A 55 5.55 2.30 -1.74
CA VAL A 55 4.73 1.13 -1.36
C VAL A 55 3.26 1.53 -1.27
N MET A 56 2.95 2.61 -0.56
CA MET A 56 1.56 3.04 -0.32
C MET A 56 0.82 3.36 -1.62
N SER A 57 1.46 4.02 -2.59
CA SER A 57 0.81 4.34 -3.87
C SER A 57 0.46 3.12 -4.71
N HIS A 58 1.16 2.00 -4.49
CA HIS A 58 1.00 0.76 -5.24
C HIS A 58 0.10 -0.29 -4.55
N LEU A 59 -0.33 -0.07 -3.30
CA LEU A 59 -1.20 -1.02 -2.59
C LEU A 59 -2.52 -1.32 -3.34
N ARG A 60 -3.04 -0.37 -4.13
CA ARG A 60 -4.23 -0.62 -4.97
C ARG A 60 -4.02 -1.74 -5.98
N PHE A 61 -2.78 -1.88 -6.46
CA PHE A 61 -2.40 -2.90 -7.43
C PHE A 61 -2.32 -4.26 -6.76
N VAL A 62 -1.77 -4.33 -5.54
CA VAL A 62 -1.79 -5.54 -4.71
C VAL A 62 -3.23 -6.02 -4.51
N VAL A 63 -4.15 -5.13 -4.12
CA VAL A 63 -5.59 -5.46 -3.99
C VAL A 63 -6.18 -5.97 -5.32
N HIS A 64 -5.83 -5.35 -6.44
CA HIS A 64 -6.29 -5.80 -7.76
C HIS A 64 -5.80 -7.20 -8.10
N ILE A 65 -4.52 -7.50 -7.84
CA ILE A 65 -3.94 -8.83 -8.08
C ILE A 65 -4.55 -9.86 -7.14
N ALA A 66 -4.68 -9.58 -5.83
CA ALA A 66 -5.29 -10.49 -4.87
C ALA A 66 -6.71 -10.92 -5.29
N ARG A 67 -7.51 -9.99 -5.84
CA ARG A 67 -8.85 -10.28 -6.36
C ARG A 67 -8.87 -11.25 -7.54
N SER A 68 -7.81 -11.30 -8.35
CA SER A 68 -7.70 -12.26 -9.45
C SER A 68 -7.56 -13.71 -8.97
N TYR A 69 -7.17 -13.92 -7.70
CA TYR A 69 -7.10 -15.21 -7.03
C TYR A 69 -8.40 -15.57 -6.28
N SER A 70 -9.47 -14.78 -6.44
CA SER A 70 -10.78 -15.14 -5.91
C SER A 70 -11.27 -16.46 -6.52
N GLY A 71 -11.86 -17.32 -5.69
CA GLY A 71 -12.35 -18.64 -6.10
C GLY A 71 -11.36 -19.80 -5.92
N TYR A 72 -10.10 -19.54 -5.55
CA TYR A 72 -9.11 -20.57 -5.24
C TYR A 72 -9.14 -21.05 -3.78
N GLY A 73 -10.11 -20.57 -2.98
CA GLY A 73 -10.29 -20.97 -1.58
C GLY A 73 -9.37 -20.26 -0.57
N LEU A 74 -8.58 -19.28 -1.01
CA LEU A 74 -7.73 -18.45 -0.14
C LEU A 74 -8.48 -17.18 0.29
N ALA A 75 -8.20 -16.70 1.51
CA ALA A 75 -8.76 -15.44 1.99
C ALA A 75 -8.08 -14.25 1.30
N GLU A 76 -8.87 -13.32 0.76
CA GLU A 76 -8.35 -12.11 0.07
C GLU A 76 -7.45 -11.28 1.00
N ALA A 77 -7.77 -11.20 2.29
CA ALA A 77 -6.97 -10.47 3.27
C ALA A 77 -5.57 -11.05 3.46
N ASP A 78 -5.41 -12.37 3.38
CA ASP A 78 -4.11 -13.04 3.50
C ASP A 78 -3.31 -12.83 2.22
N LEU A 79 -3.95 -12.98 1.06
CA LEU A 79 -3.33 -12.70 -0.24
C LEU A 79 -2.83 -11.25 -0.36
N ILE A 80 -3.57 -10.28 0.20
CA ILE A 80 -3.14 -8.88 0.25
C ILE A 80 -1.95 -8.68 1.18
N GLN A 81 -1.83 -9.46 2.26
CA GLN A 81 -0.68 -9.34 3.19
C GLN A 81 0.60 -9.98 2.64
N GLU A 82 0.48 -11.05 1.85
CA GLU A 82 1.62 -11.72 1.23
C GLU A 82 2.22 -10.95 0.04
N GLY A 83 1.42 -10.07 -0.60
CA GLY A 83 1.82 -9.28 -1.79
C GLY A 83 2.41 -7.93 -1.46
#